data_AF-H7FRH7-F1
#
_entry.id   AF-H7FRH7-F1
#
_cell.length_a   1.000
_cell.length_b   1.000
_cell.length_c   1.000
_cell.angle_alpha   90.00
_cell.angle_beta   90.00
_cell.angle_gamma   90.00
#
_symmetry.space_group_name_H-M   'P 1'
#
loop_
_entity.id
_entity.type
_entity.pdbx_description
1 polymer ?
#
loop_
_entity_poly.entity_id
_entity_poly.type
_entity_poly.pdbx_seq_one_letter_code
_entity_poly.pdbx_strand_id
1 'polypeptide(L)'
;MTNKDFSELTDQELLDEAKKMKSFSITNALIIGVLVGVVFYSIVKNSLGMLTLIPLYFIYKMINDPKNKRSKDLEELLKVRNLK
;
A
#
# COMPACT_ATOMS: atom_id res chain seq x y z
N MET A 1 13.45 6.05 6.79
CA MET A 1 13.04 6.21 8.20
C MET A 1 13.08 4.84 8.84
N THR A 2 13.82 4.76 9.94
CA THR A 2 14.33 3.54 10.56
C THR A 2 13.22 2.69 11.17
N ASN A 3 13.39 1.38 11.01
CA ASN A 3 12.72 0.26 11.66
C ASN A 3 12.94 0.31 13.19
N LYS A 4 12.55 1.41 13.85
CA LYS A 4 12.47 1.48 15.31
C LYS A 4 11.20 0.76 15.71
N ASP A 5 11.40 -0.56 15.73
CA ASP A 5 10.68 -1.63 16.35
C ASP A 5 9.25 -1.30 16.77
N PHE A 6 8.30 -1.76 15.98
CA PHE A 6 6.94 -2.04 16.45
C PHE A 6 6.94 -2.80 17.81
N SER A 7 8.00 -3.56 18.08
CA SER A 7 8.27 -4.22 19.36
C SER A 7 8.35 -3.26 20.56
N GLU A 8 8.78 -2.01 20.36
CA GLU A 8 8.91 -0.98 21.40
C GLU A 8 7.61 -0.20 21.64
N LEU A 9 6.62 -0.31 20.74
CA LEU A 9 5.34 0.37 20.86
C LEU A 9 4.42 -0.34 21.87
N THR A 10 3.64 0.46 22.58
CA THR A 10 2.54 -0.05 23.42
C THR A 10 1.42 -0.63 22.57
N ASP A 11 0.57 -1.48 23.16
CA ASP A 11 -0.49 -2.15 22.41
C ASP A 11 -1.50 -1.16 21.79
N GLN A 12 -1.74 -0.02 22.43
CA GLN A 12 -2.59 1.03 21.86
C GLN A 12 -1.95 1.72 20.64
N GLU A 13 -0.65 2.05 20.72
CA GLU A 13 0.09 2.66 19.62
C GLU A 13 0.20 1.71 18.42
N LEU A 14 0.37 0.40 18.68
CA LEU A 14 0.36 -0.64 17.65
C LEU A 14 -0.97 -0.70 16.91
N LEU A 15 -2.09 -0.69 17.64
CA LEU A 15 -3.43 -0.73 17.05
C LEU A 15 -3.73 0.53 16.22
N ASP A 16 -3.28 1.70 16.66
CA ASP A 16 -3.46 2.95 15.91
C ASP A 16 -2.61 3.00 14.65
N GLU A 17 -1.36 2.54 14.71
CA GLU A 17 -0.50 2.41 13.52
C GLU A 17 -1.07 1.38 12.54
N ALA A 18 -1.68 0.30 13.03
CA ALA A 18 -2.35 -0.70 12.21
C ALA A 18 -3.56 -0.14 11.47
N LYS A 19 -4.38 0.68 12.14
CA LYS A 19 -5.49 1.40 11.50
C LYS A 19 -4.98 2.34 10.42
N LYS A 20 -3.91 3.10 10.69
CA LYS A 20 -3.29 4.01 9.71
C LYS A 20 -2.78 3.24 8.50
N MET A 21 -2.05 2.14 8.70
CA MET A 21 -1.55 1.32 7.60
C MET A 21 -2.68 0.65 6.82
N LYS A 22 -3.75 0.20 7.47
CA LYS A 22 -4.93 -0.33 6.79
C LYS A 22 -5.58 0.72 5.89
N SER A 23 -5.79 1.94 6.39
CA SER A 23 -6.33 3.05 5.59
C SER A 23 -5.42 3.42 4.43
N PHE A 24 -4.10 3.42 4.64
CA PHE A 24 -3.13 3.61 3.57
C PHE A 24 -3.26 2.53 2.50
N SER A 25 -3.29 1.24 2.87
CA SER A 25 -3.43 0.12 1.93
C SER A 25 -4.71 0.20 1.11
N ILE A 26 -5.85 0.56 1.73
CA ILE A 26 -7.13 0.73 1.03
C ILE A 26 -7.03 1.88 0.02
N THR A 27 -6.47 3.02 0.42
CA THR A 27 -6.31 4.19 -0.44
C THR A 27 -5.38 3.87 -1.61
N ASN A 28 -4.26 3.18 -1.34
CA ASN A 28 -3.30 2.74 -2.33
C ASN A 28 -3.95 1.78 -3.35
N ALA A 29 -4.74 0.82 -2.88
CA ALA A 29 -5.49 -0.11 -3.73
C ALA A 29 -6.53 0.61 -4.61
N LEU A 30 -7.25 1.59 -4.05
CA LEU A 30 -8.21 2.42 -4.81
C LEU A 30 -7.50 3.16 -5.96
N ILE A 31 -6.38 3.84 -5.65
CA ILE A 31 -5.60 4.57 -6.65
C ILE A 31 -5.06 3.62 -7.73
N ILE A 32 -4.51 2.47 -7.34
CA ILE A 32 -4.05 1.45 -8.30
C ILE A 32 -5.21 1.00 -9.18
N GLY A 33 -6.40 0.74 -8.63
CA GLY A 33 -7.58 0.36 -9.40
C GLY A 33 -7.98 1.42 -10.44
N VAL A 34 -7.97 2.70 -10.06
CA VAL A 34 -8.22 3.82 -10.99
C VAL A 34 -7.16 3.85 -12.09
N LEU A 35 -5.87 3.73 -11.75
CA LEU A 35 -4.78 3.74 -12.72
C LEU A 35 -4.89 2.56 -13.71
N VAL A 36 -5.20 1.37 -13.22
CA VAL A 36 -5.45 0.18 -14.06
C VAL A 36 -6.64 0.42 -14.98
N GLY A 37 -7.72 1.02 -14.47
CA GLY A 37 -8.88 1.40 -15.27
C GLY A 37 -8.52 2.37 -16.41
N VAL A 38 -7.68 3.37 -16.14
CA VAL A 38 -7.17 4.31 -17.17
C VAL A 38 -6.33 3.57 -18.21
N VAL A 39 -5.45 2.66 -17.80
CA VAL A 39 -4.67 1.84 -18.74
C VAL A 39 -5.59 0.98 -19.61
N PHE A 40 -6.59 0.33 -19.02
CA PHE A 40 -7.55 -0.50 -19.74
C PHE A 40 -8.36 0.32 -20.76
N TYR A 41 -8.88 1.48 -20.34
CA TYR A 41 -9.59 2.40 -21.24
C TYR A 41 -8.70 2.86 -22.41
N SER A 42 -7.43 3.15 -22.13
CA SER A 42 -6.46 3.55 -23.15
C SER A 42 -6.19 2.45 -24.18
N ILE A 43 -6.11 1.18 -23.74
CA ILE A 43 -6.00 0.01 -24.64
C ILE A 43 -7.24 -0.07 -25.53
N VAL A 44 -8.45 0.00 -24.95
CA VAL A 44 -9.72 -0.09 -25.70
C VAL A 44 -9.85 1.03 -26.73
N LYS A 45 -9.39 2.25 -26.40
CA LYS A 45 -9.39 3.39 -27.32
C LYS A 45 -8.19 3.44 -28.26
N ASN A 46 -7.31 2.43 -28.24
CA ASN A 46 -6.06 2.37 -29.00
C ASN A 46 -5.19 3.64 -28.84
N SER A 47 -5.28 4.28 -27.68
CA SER A 47 -4.54 5.50 -27.33
C SER A 47 -3.29 5.17 -26.52
N LEU A 48 -2.67 4.03 -26.82
CA LEU A 48 -1.43 3.57 -26.21
C LEU A 48 -0.30 4.55 -26.56
N GLY A 49 0.04 5.42 -25.62
CA GLY A 49 1.08 6.42 -25.78
C GLY A 49 1.81 6.66 -24.46
N MET A 50 2.67 7.68 -24.41
CA MET A 50 3.41 8.03 -23.18
C MET A 50 2.51 8.23 -21.95
N LEU A 51 1.24 8.63 -22.16
CA LEU A 51 0.28 8.79 -21.07
C LEU A 51 -0.06 7.49 -20.33
N THR A 52 0.16 6.30 -20.91
CA THR A 52 -0.02 5.01 -20.20
C THR A 52 1.20 4.60 -19.38
N LEU A 53 2.39 5.09 -19.75
CA LEU A 53 3.63 4.84 -18.99
C LEU A 53 3.58 5.50 -17.62
N ILE A 54 2.93 6.66 -17.50
CA ILE A 54 2.79 7.39 -16.24
C ILE A 54 2.00 6.53 -15.21
N PRO A 55 0.76 6.09 -15.48
CA PRO A 55 0.04 5.14 -14.62
C PRO A 55 0.84 3.89 -14.29
N LEU A 56 1.52 3.30 -15.28
CA LEU A 56 2.28 2.06 -15.09
C LEU A 56 3.45 2.24 -14.13
N TYR A 57 4.17 3.37 -14.24
CA TYR A 57 5.23 3.73 -13.31
C TYR A 57 4.71 3.95 -11.89
N PHE A 58 3.57 4.65 -11.74
CA PHE A 58 2.96 4.86 -10.43
C PHE A 58 2.51 3.54 -9.78
N ILE A 59 1.90 2.63 -10.53
CA ILE A 59 1.55 1.29 -10.06
C ILE A 59 2.80 0.55 -9.57
N TYR A 60 3.86 0.51 -10.37
CA TYR A 60 5.12 -0.14 -9.99
C TYR A 60 5.71 0.46 -8.71
N LYS A 61 5.73 1.78 -8.60
CA LYS A 61 6.23 2.49 -7.42
C LYS A 61 5.41 2.20 -6.16
N MET A 62 4.07 2.16 -6.28
CA MET A 62 3.16 1.90 -5.16
C MET A 62 3.19 0.44 -4.71
N ILE A 63 3.41 -0.52 -5.61
CA ILE A 63 3.55 -1.93 -5.27
C ILE A 63 4.87 -2.16 -4.51
N ASN A 64 5.95 -1.52 -4.95
CA ASN A 64 7.27 -1.62 -4.33
C ASN A 64 7.46 -0.69 -3.12
N ASP A 65 6.42 0.00 -2.67
CA ASP A 65 6.53 0.90 -1.52
C ASP A 65 6.90 0.10 -0.25
N PRO A 66 7.96 0.48 0.48
CA PRO A 66 8.38 -0.20 1.70
C PRO A 66 7.28 -0.24 2.78
N LYS A 67 6.28 0.64 2.72
CA LYS A 67 5.10 0.60 3.59
C LYS A 67 4.28 -0.69 3.45
N ASN A 68 4.24 -1.30 2.26
CA ASN A 68 3.57 -2.59 2.07
C ASN A 68 4.27 -3.72 2.83
N LYS A 69 5.62 -3.72 2.86
CA LYS A 69 6.39 -4.68 3.67
C LYS A 69 6.14 -4.43 5.15
N ARG A 70 6.23 -3.18 5.57
CA ARG A 70 6.00 -2.75 6.96
C ARG A 70 4.60 -3.13 7.48
N SER A 71 3.57 -3.07 6.63
CA SER A 71 2.22 -3.51 6.97
C SER A 71 2.14 -5.00 7.30
N LYS A 72 2.93 -5.85 6.64
CA LYS A 72 2.97 -7.29 6.93
C LYS A 72 3.66 -7.55 8.26
N ASP A 73 4.80 -6.91 8.50
CA ASP A 73 5.56 -7.03 9.75
C ASP A 73 4.70 -6.61 10.96
N LEU A 74 3.91 -5.53 10.81
CA LEU A 74 2.97 -5.10 11.87
C LEU A 74 1.83 -6.11 12.09
N GLU A 75 1.26 -6.68 11.03
CA GLU A 75 0.21 -7.70 11.17
C GLU A 75 0.73 -8.97 11.86
N GLU A 76 1.96 -9.37 11.59
CA GLU A 76 2.61 -10.51 12.25
C GLU A 76 2.78 -10.25 13.75
N LEU A 77 3.26 -9.07 14.13
CA LEU A 77 3.43 -8.70 15.53
C LEU A 77 2.10 -8.61 16.30
N LEU A 78 1.04 -8.10 15.67
CA LEU A 78 -0.29 -8.06 16.29
C LEU A 78 -0.83 -9.47 16.59
N LYS A 79 -0.58 -10.43 15.69
CA LYS A 79 -0.94 -11.84 15.90
C LYS A 79 -0.14 -12.47 17.04
N VAL A 80 1.18 -12.23 17.08
CA VAL A 80 2.05 -12.73 18.16
C VAL A 80 1.59 -12.22 19.52
N ARG A 81 1.15 -10.95 19.60
CA ARG A 81 0.62 -10.34 20.83
C ARG A 81 -0.86 -10.66 21.12
N ASN A 82 -1.53 -11.48 20.32
CA ASN A 82 -2.97 -11.78 20.44
C ASN A 82 -3.87 -10.54 20.44
N LEU A 83 -3.44 -9.46 19.76
CA LEU A 83 -4.22 -8.23 19.64
C LEU A 83 -5.16 -8.26 18.44
N LYS A 84 -5.00 -9.25 17.53
CA LYS A 84 -5.85 -9.49 16.36
C LYS A 84 -5.63 -10.87 15.74
#